data_AF-A0A831LZ92-F1
#
_entry.id   AF-A0A831LZ92-F1
#
_cell.length_a   1.000
_cell.length_b   1.000
_cell.length_c   1.000
_cell.angle_alpha   90.00
_cell.angle_beta   90.00
_cell.angle_gamma   90.00
#
_symmetry.space_group_name_H-M   'P 1'
#
loop_
_entity.id
_entity.type
_entity.pdbx_description
1 polymer ?
#
loop_
_entity_poly.entity_id
_entity_poly.type
_entity_poly.pdbx_seq_one_letter_code
_entity_poly.pdbx_strand_id
1 'polypeptide(L)'
;MSDYWIKTVLAVLLLGAGLAAFLTMMTRLGRPADEARSERLRRRHKAAGYVFIALLAPLAVLGVGFLVEMGDGLSTRGTLHFVLAEALLAIVLLKVLIVKGYRQFLRYANTLGMTVFVLTLVIFLITAAFFVLQALAAT
;
A
#
# COMPACT_ATOMS: atom_id res chain seq x y z
N MET A 1 -22.60 8.03 -5.06
CA MET A 1 -22.50 7.26 -3.78
C MET A 1 -21.82 5.90 -3.95
N SER A 2 -22.04 5.18 -5.07
CA SER A 2 -21.37 3.91 -5.40
C SER A 2 -19.83 3.97 -5.34
N ASP A 3 -19.26 5.06 -5.85
CA ASP A 3 -17.81 5.13 -6.12
C ASP A 3 -16.99 5.28 -4.82
N TYR A 4 -17.54 5.96 -3.81
CA TYR A 4 -16.90 6.11 -2.50
C TYR A 4 -16.89 4.80 -1.72
N TRP A 5 -17.96 4.01 -1.80
CA TRP A 5 -18.02 2.69 -1.18
C TRP A 5 -16.98 1.75 -1.81
N ILE A 6 -16.90 1.72 -3.14
CA ILE A 6 -15.92 0.90 -3.87
C ILE A 6 -14.49 1.31 -3.49
N LYS A 7 -14.17 2.61 -3.51
CA LYS A 7 -12.85 3.14 -3.09
C LYS A 7 -12.50 2.71 -1.66
N THR A 8 -13.46 2.79 -0.74
CA THR A 8 -13.26 2.41 0.66
C THR A 8 -12.98 0.92 0.81
N VAL A 9 -13.79 0.05 0.17
CA VAL A 9 -13.59 -1.40 0.19
C VAL A 9 -12.21 -1.75 -0.39
N LEU A 10 -11.85 -1.19 -1.54
CA LEU A 10 -10.54 -1.39 -2.15
C LEU A 10 -9.40 -0.94 -1.23
N ALA A 11 -9.53 0.21 -0.58
CA ALA A 11 -8.50 0.74 0.33
C ALA A 11 -8.31 -0.14 1.58
N VAL A 12 -9.40 -0.65 2.16
CA VAL A 12 -9.34 -1.58 3.30
C VAL A 12 -8.68 -2.90 2.89
N LEU A 13 -9.07 -3.45 1.74
CA LEU A 13 -8.44 -4.66 1.20
C LEU A 13 -6.96 -4.44 0.87
N LEU A 14 -6.60 -3.27 0.33
CA LEU A 14 -5.21 -2.90 0.03
C LEU A 14 -4.38 -2.86 1.32
N LEU A 15 -4.90 -2.21 2.37
CA LEU A 15 -4.24 -2.16 3.68
C LEU A 15 -4.07 -3.56 4.27
N GLY A 16 -5.10 -4.41 4.19
CA GLY A 16 -5.06 -5.80 4.65
C GLY A 16 -4.01 -6.62 3.90
N ALA A 17 -3.95 -6.51 2.57
CA ALA A 17 -2.94 -7.18 1.75
C ALA A 17 -1.52 -6.67 2.07
N GLY A 18 -1.36 -5.36 2.26
CA GLY A 18 -0.10 -4.73 2.65
C GLY A 18 0.38 -5.21 4.02
N LEU A 19 -0.53 -5.28 5.00
CA LEU A 19 -0.24 -5.80 6.34
C LEU A 19 0.14 -7.28 6.29
N ALA A 20 -0.58 -8.11 5.53
CA ALA A 20 -0.25 -9.52 5.37
C ALA A 20 1.14 -9.71 4.73
N ALA A 21 1.46 -8.94 3.68
CA ALA A 21 2.77 -8.97 3.05
C ALA A 21 3.88 -8.51 4.01
N PHE A 22 3.63 -7.44 4.77
CA PHE A 22 4.56 -6.91 5.77
C PHE A 22 4.82 -7.92 6.90
N LEU A 23 3.77 -8.45 7.54
CA LEU A 23 3.89 -9.37 8.68
C LEU A 23 4.54 -10.70 8.27
N THR A 24 4.25 -11.23 7.08
CA THR A 24 4.89 -12.46 6.59
C THR A 24 6.38 -12.25 6.33
N MET A 25 6.78 -11.08 5.81
CA MET A 25 8.19 -10.70 5.64
C MET A 25 8.89 -10.54 7.00
N MET A 26 8.30 -9.76 7.91
CA MET A 26 8.86 -9.54 9.25
C MET A 26 8.99 -10.83 10.04
N THR A 27 7.99 -11.71 9.97
CA THR A 27 8.04 -13.02 10.63
C THR A 27 9.16 -13.88 10.08
N ARG A 28 9.38 -13.86 8.76
CA ARG A 28 10.44 -14.65 8.11
C ARG A 28 11.84 -14.14 8.46
N LEU A 29 12.00 -12.83 8.61
CA LEU A 29 13.31 -12.20 8.89
C LEU A 29 13.64 -12.16 10.39
N GLY A 30 12.64 -11.96 11.25
CA GLY A 30 12.82 -11.71 12.67
C GLY A 30 12.66 -12.94 13.57
N ARG A 31 12.30 -14.11 13.03
CA ARG A 31 12.11 -15.34 13.83
C ARG A 31 12.81 -16.52 13.17
N PRO A 32 13.65 -17.27 13.90
CA PRO A 32 14.16 -18.55 13.43
C PRO A 32 13.00 -19.48 13.04
N ALA A 33 13.13 -20.11 11.88
CA ALA A 33 12.13 -21.00 11.33
C ALA A 33 12.83 -22.11 10.54
N ASP A 34 12.24 -23.29 10.54
CA ASP A 34 12.64 -24.36 9.62
C ASP A 34 12.41 -23.95 8.16
N GLU A 35 13.02 -24.70 7.24
CA GLU A 35 12.93 -24.43 5.81
C GLU A 35 11.47 -24.46 5.31
N ALA A 36 10.68 -25.41 5.81
CA ALA A 36 9.28 -25.58 5.43
C ALA A 36 8.42 -24.35 5.78
N ARG A 37 8.59 -23.79 6.97
CA ARG A 37 7.90 -22.56 7.39
C ARG A 37 8.43 -21.35 6.65
N SER A 38 9.74 -21.25 6.43
CA SER A 38 10.35 -20.15 5.66
C SER A 38 9.80 -20.09 4.24
N GLU A 39 9.67 -21.25 3.59
CA GLU A 39 9.09 -21.37 2.25
C GLU A 39 7.60 -21.00 2.22
N ARG A 40 6.82 -21.44 3.21
CA ARG A 40 5.41 -21.09 3.34
C ARG A 40 5.21 -19.58 3.52
N LEU A 41 6.03 -18.95 4.36
CA LEU A 41 6.02 -17.49 4.56
C LEU A 41 6.38 -16.74 3.27
N ARG A 42 7.38 -17.23 2.53
CA ARG A 42 7.75 -16.67 1.22
C ARG A 42 6.59 -16.72 0.22
N ARG A 43 5.89 -17.85 0.13
CA ARG A 43 4.71 -18.00 -0.77
C ARG A 43 3.58 -17.06 -0.38
N ARG A 44 3.26 -16.97 0.92
CA ARG A 44 2.24 -16.06 1.44
C ARG A 44 2.59 -14.59 1.19
N HIS A 45 3.83 -14.19 1.43
CA HIS A 45 4.32 -12.84 1.11
C HIS A 45 4.15 -12.52 -0.38
N LYS A 46 4.53 -13.45 -1.26
CA LYS A 46 4.40 -13.27 -2.71
C LYS A 46 2.94 -13.15 -3.15
N ALA A 47 2.06 -14.00 -2.62
CA ALA A 47 0.63 -13.94 -2.89
C ALA A 47 0.02 -12.61 -2.42
N ALA A 48 0.28 -12.21 -1.17
CA ALA A 48 -0.18 -10.94 -0.62
C ALA A 48 0.35 -9.74 -1.42
N GLY A 49 1.61 -9.79 -1.85
CA GLY A 49 2.20 -8.75 -2.71
C GLY A 49 1.53 -8.62 -4.08
N TYR A 50 1.15 -9.73 -4.71
CA TYR A 50 0.39 -9.68 -5.97
C TYR A 50 -1.03 -9.16 -5.77
N VAL A 51 -1.72 -9.59 -4.71
CA VAL A 51 -3.04 -9.06 -4.34
C VAL A 51 -2.95 -7.55 -4.09
N PHE A 52 -1.92 -7.09 -3.38
CA PHE A 52 -1.67 -5.67 -3.16
C PHE A 52 -1.52 -4.90 -4.47
N ILE A 53 -0.71 -5.39 -5.42
CA ILE A 53 -0.54 -4.73 -6.73
C ILE A 53 -1.87 -4.70 -7.51
N ALA A 54 -2.62 -5.79 -7.50
CA ALA A 54 -3.91 -5.90 -8.17
C ALA A 54 -4.96 -4.92 -7.61
N LEU A 55 -4.91 -4.64 -6.30
CA LEU A 55 -5.78 -3.65 -5.64
C LEU A 55 -5.29 -2.22 -5.82
N LEU A 56 -3.98 -2.00 -5.87
CA LEU A 56 -3.38 -0.68 -6.07
C LEU A 56 -3.68 -0.12 -7.46
N ALA A 57 -3.67 -0.96 -8.49
CA ALA A 57 -3.91 -0.55 -9.88
C ALA A 57 -5.24 0.20 -10.10
N PRO A 58 -6.42 -0.34 -9.73
CA PRO A 58 -7.68 0.38 -9.88
C PRO A 58 -7.74 1.63 -9.00
N LEU A 59 -7.18 1.61 -7.79
CA LEU A 59 -7.11 2.80 -6.93
C LEU A 59 -6.27 3.91 -7.56
N ALA A 60 -5.16 3.57 -8.21
CA ALA A 60 -4.34 4.53 -8.95
C ALA A 60 -5.11 5.16 -10.11
N VAL A 61 -5.84 4.36 -10.90
CA VAL A 61 -6.68 4.87 -11.99
C VAL A 61 -7.76 5.82 -11.48
N LEU A 62 -8.46 5.43 -10.40
CA LEU A 62 -9.47 6.28 -9.77
C LEU A 62 -8.89 7.57 -9.18
N GLY A 63 -7.65 7.52 -8.68
CA GLY A 63 -6.93 8.68 -8.16
C GLY A 63 -6.55 9.66 -9.27
N VAL A 64 -6.07 9.17 -10.41
CA VAL A 64 -5.78 10.01 -11.60
C VAL A 64 -7.05 10.67 -12.12
N GLY A 65 -8.16 9.93 -12.23
CA GLY A 65 -9.44 10.51 -12.64
C GLY A 65 -9.89 11.65 -11.70
N PHE A 66 -9.73 11.46 -10.39
CA PHE A 66 -10.05 12.47 -9.40
C PHE A 66 -9.13 13.71 -9.48
N LEU A 67 -7.83 13.52 -9.76
CA LEU A 67 -6.91 14.64 -9.99
C LEU A 67 -7.32 15.45 -11.23
N VAL A 68 -7.66 14.78 -12.33
CA VAL A 68 -8.08 15.45 -13.57
C VAL A 68 -9.37 16.25 -13.37
N GLU A 69 -10.32 15.69 -12.62
CA GLU A 69 -11.59 16.36 -12.31
C GLU A 69 -11.39 17.58 -11.40
N MET A 70 -10.56 17.45 -10.37
CA MET A 70 -10.38 18.50 -9.37
C MET A 70 -9.37 19.59 -9.79
N GLY A 71 -8.35 19.24 -10.57
CA GLY A 71 -7.24 20.12 -10.90
C GLY A 71 -6.63 20.79 -9.67
N ASP A 72 -6.46 22.11 -9.73
CA ASP A 72 -5.94 22.94 -8.63
C ASP A 72 -6.93 23.10 -7.46
N GLY A 73 -8.15 22.57 -7.57
CA GLY A 73 -9.17 22.58 -6.53
C GLY A 73 -8.96 21.55 -5.41
N LEU A 74 -7.88 20.78 -5.44
CA LEU A 74 -7.57 19.80 -4.40
C LEU A 74 -7.35 20.48 -3.03
N SER A 75 -8.13 20.04 -2.04
CA SER A 75 -7.83 20.38 -0.64
C SER A 75 -6.42 19.90 -0.24
N THR A 76 -5.81 20.54 0.77
CA THR A 76 -4.50 20.12 1.32
C THR A 76 -4.42 18.62 1.62
N ARG A 77 -5.49 18.04 2.16
CA ARG A 77 -5.59 16.59 2.41
C ARG A 77 -5.52 15.78 1.12
N GLY A 78 -6.26 16.22 0.10
CA GLY A 78 -6.27 15.60 -1.22
C GLY A 78 -4.90 15.65 -1.88
N THR A 79 -4.23 16.81 -1.83
CA THR A 79 -2.87 17.00 -2.35
C THR A 79 -1.86 16.08 -1.65
N LEU A 80 -1.88 16.03 -0.31
CA LEU A 80 -1.00 15.13 0.45
C LEU A 80 -1.26 13.66 0.14
N HIS A 81 -2.54 13.25 0.05
CA HIS A 81 -2.90 11.89 -0.33
C HIS A 81 -2.34 11.53 -1.71
N PHE A 82 -2.50 12.42 -2.68
CA PHE A 82 -2.08 12.19 -4.05
C PHE A 82 -0.55 12.09 -4.17
N VAL A 83 0.21 13.03 -3.62
CA VAL A 83 1.68 13.01 -3.65
C VAL A 83 2.23 11.75 -2.98
N LEU A 84 1.66 11.33 -1.84
CA LEU A 84 2.07 10.09 -1.17
C LEU A 84 1.70 8.85 -1.99
N ALA A 85 0.55 8.84 -2.67
CA ALA A 85 0.13 7.75 -3.55
C ALA A 85 1.06 7.61 -4.77
N GLU A 86 1.52 8.72 -5.36
CA GLU A 86 2.53 8.70 -6.42
C GLU A 86 3.87 8.16 -5.90
N ALA A 87 4.32 8.60 -4.74
CA ALA A 87 5.53 8.08 -4.11
C ALA A 87 5.42 6.56 -3.85
N LEU A 88 4.25 6.09 -3.39
CA LEU A 88 3.96 4.67 -3.21
C LEU A 88 4.08 3.90 -4.53
N LEU A 89 3.48 4.40 -5.62
CA LEU A 89 3.57 3.80 -6.94
C LEU A 89 5.02 3.72 -7.42
N ALA A 90 5.77 4.81 -7.32
CA ALA A 90 7.19 4.85 -7.68
C ALA A 90 8.01 3.81 -6.91
N ILE A 91 7.78 3.68 -5.60
CA ILE A 91 8.49 2.71 -4.75
C ILE A 91 8.10 1.27 -5.09
N VAL A 92 6.83 0.99 -5.39
CA VAL A 92 6.39 -0.34 -5.83
C VAL A 92 7.05 -0.72 -7.15
N LEU A 93 7.08 0.21 -8.13
CA LEU A 93 7.77 0.00 -9.40
C LEU A 93 9.26 -0.25 -9.20
N LEU A 94 9.94 0.57 -8.39
CA LEU A 94 11.35 0.39 -8.05
C LEU A 94 11.61 -0.98 -7.41
N LYS A 95 10.76 -1.40 -6.46
CA LYS A 95 10.85 -2.72 -5.83
C LYS A 95 10.72 -3.84 -6.86
N VAL A 96 9.77 -3.73 -7.79
CA VAL A 96 9.57 -4.71 -8.86
C VAL A 96 10.80 -4.78 -9.76
N LEU A 97 11.35 -3.64 -10.19
CA LEU A 97 12.56 -3.56 -10.99
C LEU A 97 13.75 -4.22 -10.30
N ILE A 98 13.95 -3.97 -9.00
CA ILE A 98 15.04 -4.59 -8.22
C ILE A 98 14.86 -6.10 -8.13
N VAL A 99 13.65 -6.58 -7.86
CA VAL A 99 13.38 -8.02 -7.70
C VAL A 99 13.47 -8.77 -9.04
N LYS A 100 13.18 -8.10 -10.16
CA LYS A 100 13.09 -8.75 -11.48
C LYS A 100 14.32 -8.55 -12.37
N GLY A 101 14.93 -7.37 -12.36
CA GLY A 101 16.03 -7.00 -13.25
C GLY A 101 17.35 -6.75 -12.54
N TYR A 102 17.34 -6.05 -11.40
CA TYR A 102 18.58 -5.53 -10.81
C TYR A 102 18.99 -6.24 -9.51
N ARG A 103 19.44 -7.50 -9.65
CA ARG A 103 19.75 -8.38 -8.51
C ARG A 103 20.79 -7.83 -7.52
N GLN A 104 21.70 -6.97 -7.97
CA GLN A 104 22.70 -6.29 -7.12
C GLN A 104 22.06 -5.41 -6.01
N PHE A 105 20.83 -4.95 -6.21
CA PHE A 105 20.10 -4.11 -5.24
C PHE A 105 19.16 -4.91 -4.34
N LEU A 106 19.15 -6.25 -4.38
CA LEU A 106 18.23 -7.07 -3.58
C LEU A 106 18.33 -6.84 -2.07
N ARG A 107 19.48 -6.36 -1.57
CA ARG A 107 19.64 -5.96 -0.16
C ARG A 107 18.64 -4.88 0.28
N TYR A 108 18.15 -4.06 -0.65
CA TYR A 108 17.17 -3.00 -0.39
C TYR A 108 15.71 -3.48 -0.48
N ALA A 109 15.45 -4.70 -0.97
CA ALA A 109 14.09 -5.17 -1.23
C ALA A 109 13.22 -5.23 0.03
N ASN A 110 13.81 -5.54 1.19
CA ASN A 110 13.13 -5.56 2.48
C ASN A 110 12.77 -4.14 2.94
N THR A 111 13.74 -3.21 2.89
CA THR A 111 13.53 -1.80 3.23
C THR A 111 12.41 -1.19 2.39
N LEU A 112 12.44 -1.40 1.07
CA LEU A 112 11.36 -0.94 0.18
C LEU A 112 10.01 -1.59 0.54
N GLY A 113 10.00 -2.86 0.98
CA GLY A 113 8.79 -3.52 1.47
C GLY A 113 8.19 -2.86 2.72
N MET A 114 9.05 -2.46 3.66
CA MET A 114 8.62 -1.71 4.84
C MET A 114 8.11 -0.32 4.46
N THR A 115 8.82 0.39 3.56
CA THR A 115 8.40 1.70 3.07
C THR A 115 7.04 1.64 2.37
N VAL A 116 6.80 0.63 1.52
CA VAL A 116 5.49 0.41 0.87
C VAL A 116 4.37 0.29 1.91
N PHE A 117 4.57 -0.51 2.95
CA PHE A 117 3.56 -0.69 3.99
C PHE A 117 3.32 0.60 4.79
N VAL A 118 4.38 1.28 5.21
CA VAL A 118 4.28 2.54 5.96
C VAL A 118 3.54 3.61 5.14
N LEU A 119 3.90 3.80 3.87
CA LEU A 119 3.20 4.75 3.00
C LEU A 119 1.73 4.39 2.83
N THR A 120 1.43 3.11 2.58
CA THR A 120 0.04 2.64 2.48
C THR A 120 -0.76 2.97 3.75
N LEU A 121 -0.18 2.72 4.92
CA LEU A 121 -0.80 3.02 6.19
C LEU A 121 -1.04 4.53 6.38
N VAL A 122 -0.04 5.36 6.07
CA VAL A 122 -0.17 6.83 6.19
C VAL A 122 -1.25 7.36 5.24
N ILE A 123 -1.25 6.94 3.98
CA ILE A 123 -2.25 7.33 2.97
C ILE A 123 -3.66 6.95 3.43
N PHE A 124 -3.81 5.73 3.97
CA PHE A 124 -5.08 5.24 4.52
C PHE A 124 -5.53 6.11 5.70
N LEU A 125 -4.64 6.38 6.66
CA LEU A 125 -4.96 7.14 7.88
C LEU A 125 -5.29 8.62 7.60
N ILE A 126 -4.62 9.26 6.65
CA ILE A 126 -4.95 10.65 6.22
C ILE A 126 -6.43 10.77 5.83
N THR A 127 -7.02 9.69 5.31
CA THR A 127 -8.43 9.65 4.93
C THR A 127 -9.30 9.12 6.07
N ALA A 128 -9.01 7.90 6.55
CA ALA A 128 -9.85 7.20 7.51
C ALA A 128 -9.86 7.90 8.89
N ALA A 129 -8.69 8.29 9.42
CA ALA A 129 -8.61 8.94 10.72
C ALA A 129 -9.33 10.29 10.70
N PHE A 130 -9.24 11.04 9.60
CA PHE A 130 -9.97 12.30 9.44
C PHE A 130 -11.48 12.10 9.62
N PHE A 131 -12.07 11.16 8.89
CA PHE A 131 -13.52 10.92 8.97
C PHE A 131 -13.95 10.32 10.31
N VAL A 132 -13.14 9.43 10.90
CA VAL A 132 -13.43 8.88 12.23
C VAL A 132 -13.40 9.97 13.29
N LEU A 133 -12.39 10.85 13.29
CA LEU A 133 -12.30 11.93 14.26
C LEU A 133 -13.43 12.95 14.10
N GLN A 134 -13.84 13.26 12.88
CA GLN A 134 -15.02 14.11 12.65
C GLN A 134 -16.30 13.48 13.18
N ALA A 135 -16.50 12.18 12.93
CA ALA A 135 -17.68 11.47 13.41
C ALA A 135 -17.73 11.44 14.96
N LEU A 136 -16.59 11.23 15.62
CA LEU A 136 -16.48 11.25 17.08
C LEU A 136 -16.64 12.64 17.69
N ALA A 137 -16.27 13.71 16.97
CA ALA A 137 -16.46 15.09 17.44
C ALA A 137 -17.90 15.59 17.27
N ALA A 138 -18.70 14.92 16.43
CA ALA A 138 -20.10 15.24 16.17
C ALA A 138 -21.08 14.53 17.14
N THR A 139 -20.56 13.66 18.01
CA THR A 139 -21.30 12.97 19.09
C THR A 139 -21.06 13.64 20.43
#